data_AF-A0A378N1I7-F1
#
_entry.id   AF-A0A378N1I7-F1
#
_cell.length_a   1.000
_cell.length_b   1.000
_cell.length_c   1.000
_cell.angle_alpha   90.00
_cell.angle_beta   90.00
_cell.angle_gamma   90.00
#
_symmetry.space_group_name_H-M   'P 1'
#
loop_
_entity.id
_entity.type
_entity.pdbx_description
1 polymer ?
#
loop_
_entity_poly.entity_id
_entity_poly.type
_entity_poly.pdbx_seq_one_letter_code
_entity_poly.pdbx_strand_id
1 'polypeptide(L)'
;MLEEASDNVTDITQPSPWQNAGVTAIHGGSIATNTVTAQQIAANTITANEIATGTIAARNMAANSINASHIVGSSITADKLNVNNLAAISANLGKVTAGTITGNTISGGSINGTTISGTTISGGTIKGARLEGLLANLPANLKYLN
;
A
#
# COMPACT_ATOMS: atom_id res chain seq x y z
N MET A 1 12.09 -21.11 -80.13
CA MET A 1 13.03 -20.22 -79.43
C MET A 1 12.68 -20.29 -77.96
N LEU A 2 13.58 -20.82 -77.14
CA LEU A 2 13.40 -20.99 -75.70
C LEU A 2 13.68 -19.63 -75.06
N GLU A 3 12.71 -19.09 -74.35
CA GLU A 3 12.82 -17.84 -73.60
C GLU A 3 13.61 -18.13 -72.32
N GLU A 4 14.85 -17.62 -72.25
CA GLU A 4 15.70 -17.71 -71.06
C GLU A 4 15.05 -16.94 -69.91
N ALA A 5 14.89 -17.63 -68.78
CA ALA A 5 14.58 -16.99 -67.52
C ALA A 5 15.75 -16.08 -67.10
N SER A 6 15.45 -14.79 -66.90
CA SER A 6 16.38 -13.82 -66.32
C SER A 6 16.67 -14.20 -64.85
N ASP A 7 17.72 -14.99 -64.63
CA ASP A 7 18.32 -15.25 -63.31
C ASP A 7 19.05 -14.00 -62.80
N ASN A 8 18.30 -13.04 -62.26
CA ASN A 8 18.88 -11.96 -61.47
C ASN A 8 18.95 -12.37 -59.99
N VAL A 9 19.74 -13.42 -59.71
CA VAL A 9 20.06 -13.92 -58.37
C VAL A 9 21.49 -13.48 -58.02
N THR A 10 21.73 -12.18 -57.88
CA THR A 10 23.07 -11.64 -57.54
C THR A 10 23.17 -11.04 -56.13
N ASP A 11 22.36 -11.48 -55.16
CA ASP A 11 22.61 -11.14 -53.75
C ASP A 11 22.12 -12.21 -52.75
N ILE A 12 22.64 -13.43 -52.87
CA ILE A 12 22.48 -14.49 -51.84
C ILE A 12 23.80 -15.20 -51.50
N THR A 13 24.96 -14.61 -51.81
CA THR A 13 26.25 -15.31 -51.78
C THR A 13 26.86 -15.51 -50.38
N GLN A 14 26.17 -15.13 -49.31
CA GLN A 14 26.65 -15.41 -47.95
C GLN A 14 25.49 -15.95 -47.09
N PRO A 15 25.65 -17.12 -46.46
CA PRO A 15 24.74 -17.52 -45.40
C PRO A 15 24.75 -16.44 -44.31
N SER A 16 23.59 -16.15 -43.73
CA SER A 16 23.50 -15.24 -42.58
C SER A 16 24.49 -15.69 -41.49
N PRO A 17 25.18 -14.77 -40.81
CA PRO A 17 26.11 -15.11 -39.73
C PRO A 17 25.45 -16.07 -38.72
N TRP A 18 26.18 -17.10 -38.33
CA TRP A 18 25.68 -18.12 -37.40
C TRP A 18 25.20 -17.47 -36.10
N GLN A 19 24.03 -17.88 -35.62
CA GLN A 19 23.50 -17.50 -34.32
C GLN A 19 23.35 -18.73 -33.44
N ASN A 20 23.58 -18.54 -32.14
CA ASN A 20 23.63 -19.62 -31.17
C ASN A 20 22.29 -20.36 -31.07
N ALA A 21 22.35 -21.69 -31.24
CA ALA A 21 21.19 -22.55 -31.06
C ALA A 21 20.73 -22.45 -29.59
N GLY A 22 19.55 -21.84 -29.39
CA GLY A 22 18.98 -21.57 -28.06
C GLY A 22 18.71 -20.10 -27.78
N VAL A 23 19.09 -19.18 -28.67
CA VAL A 23 18.74 -17.75 -28.58
C VAL A 23 17.70 -17.42 -29.66
N THR A 24 16.54 -16.92 -29.26
CA THR A 24 15.58 -16.34 -30.21
C THR A 24 16.13 -14.99 -30.67
N ALA A 25 16.75 -14.96 -31.85
CA ALA A 25 17.21 -13.72 -32.46
C ALA A 25 16.06 -13.03 -33.21
N ILE A 26 15.67 -11.85 -32.72
CA ILE A 26 14.68 -10.99 -33.38
C ILE A 26 15.45 -9.87 -34.10
N HIS A 27 15.44 -9.93 -35.43
CA HIS A 27 16.10 -8.95 -36.29
C HIS A 27 15.15 -7.77 -36.56
N GLY A 28 15.71 -6.59 -36.85
CA GLY A 28 15.03 -5.28 -36.95
C GLY A 28 13.93 -5.09 -38.00
N GLY A 29 13.25 -6.16 -38.41
CA GLY A 29 12.03 -6.15 -39.22
C GLY A 29 11.09 -7.34 -39.02
N SER A 30 11.41 -8.30 -38.13
CA SER A 30 10.61 -9.53 -37.97
C SER A 30 9.37 -9.36 -37.08
N ILE A 31 9.33 -8.33 -36.24
CA ILE A 31 8.14 -7.96 -35.46
C ILE A 31 7.75 -6.56 -35.88
N ALA A 32 6.59 -6.45 -36.54
CA ALA A 32 6.01 -5.15 -36.85
C ALA A 32 5.45 -4.50 -35.57
N THR A 33 5.50 -3.18 -35.51
CA THR A 33 4.98 -2.42 -34.37
C THR A 33 3.50 -2.76 -34.12
N ASN A 34 3.12 -2.98 -32.86
CA ASN A 34 1.76 -3.30 -32.42
C ASN A 34 1.19 -4.64 -32.93
N THR A 35 2.00 -5.56 -33.45
CA THR A 35 1.48 -6.86 -33.94
C THR A 35 1.51 -8.00 -32.92
N VAL A 36 2.17 -7.81 -31.78
CA VAL A 36 2.17 -8.81 -30.69
C VAL A 36 0.99 -8.53 -29.76
N THR A 37 0.04 -9.46 -29.74
CA THR A 37 -1.14 -9.43 -28.86
C THR A 37 -1.03 -10.55 -27.81
N ALA A 38 -1.97 -10.61 -26.86
CA ALA A 38 -1.98 -11.63 -25.81
C ALA A 38 -2.03 -13.07 -26.37
N GLN A 39 -2.62 -13.27 -27.55
CA GLN A 39 -2.75 -14.57 -28.22
C GLN A 39 -1.40 -15.16 -28.65
N GLN A 40 -0.38 -14.32 -28.88
CA GLN A 40 0.97 -14.78 -29.20
C GLN A 40 1.85 -14.99 -27.96
N ILE A 41 1.38 -14.65 -26.76
CA ILE A 41 2.14 -14.76 -25.52
C ILE A 41 1.69 -16.03 -24.79
N ALA A 42 2.58 -17.02 -24.69
CA ALA A 42 2.31 -18.21 -23.91
C ALA A 42 2.12 -17.84 -22.42
N ALA A 43 1.16 -18.48 -21.75
CA ALA A 43 0.87 -18.20 -20.35
C ALA A 43 2.10 -18.43 -19.45
N ASN A 44 2.22 -17.62 -18.38
CA ASN A 44 3.29 -17.69 -17.38
C ASN A 44 4.73 -17.46 -17.89
N THR A 45 4.89 -16.95 -19.13
CA THR A 45 6.23 -16.69 -19.70
C THR A 45 6.81 -15.33 -19.35
N ILE A 46 5.96 -14.35 -19.04
CA ILE A 46 6.39 -13.02 -18.57
C ILE A 46 6.37 -13.04 -17.04
N THR A 47 7.55 -13.03 -16.41
CA THR A 47 7.71 -12.98 -14.96
C THR A 47 7.99 -11.55 -14.50
N ALA A 48 8.13 -11.34 -13.19
CA ALA A 48 8.43 -10.02 -12.63
C ALA A 48 9.78 -9.46 -13.11
N ASN A 49 10.75 -10.32 -13.46
CA ASN A 49 12.08 -9.89 -13.90
C ASN A 49 12.08 -9.26 -15.30
N GLU A 50 11.12 -9.63 -16.15
CA GLU A 50 10.97 -9.07 -17.50
C GLU A 50 10.18 -7.75 -17.51
N ILE A 51 9.60 -7.34 -16.38
CA ILE A 51 8.78 -6.13 -16.26
C ILE A 51 9.58 -5.04 -15.57
N ALA A 52 9.95 -3.99 -16.33
CA ALA A 52 10.61 -2.83 -15.76
C ALA A 52 9.72 -2.15 -14.70
N THR A 53 10.34 -1.69 -13.61
CA THR A 53 9.65 -1.05 -12.49
C THR A 53 8.86 0.19 -12.95
N GLY A 54 7.64 0.33 -12.46
CA GLY A 54 6.77 1.48 -12.73
C GLY A 54 6.05 1.47 -14.08
N THR A 55 6.22 0.43 -14.90
CA THR A 55 5.57 0.34 -16.22
C THR A 55 4.08 0.01 -16.14
N ILE A 56 3.66 -0.76 -15.13
CA ILE A 56 2.25 -1.14 -14.94
C ILE A 56 1.55 -0.07 -14.10
N ALA A 57 0.67 0.69 -14.73
CA ALA A 57 -0.16 1.69 -14.05
C ALA A 57 -1.43 1.05 -13.47
N ALA A 58 -1.92 1.57 -12.34
CA ALA A 58 -3.12 1.07 -11.67
C ALA A 58 -4.37 1.03 -12.59
N ARG A 59 -4.50 1.97 -13.53
CA ARG A 59 -5.58 1.99 -14.52
C ARG A 59 -5.63 0.78 -15.46
N ASN A 60 -4.52 0.04 -15.56
CA ASN A 60 -4.42 -1.16 -16.39
C ASN A 60 -4.73 -2.45 -15.61
N MET A 61 -5.02 -2.33 -14.31
CA MET A 61 -5.32 -3.46 -13.43
C MET A 61 -6.83 -3.63 -13.32
N ALA A 62 -7.30 -4.88 -13.38
CA ALA A 62 -8.71 -5.16 -13.11
C ALA A 62 -9.05 -4.86 -11.65
N ALA A 63 -10.27 -4.40 -11.40
CA ALA A 63 -10.74 -4.19 -10.03
C ALA A 63 -10.61 -5.49 -9.22
N ASN A 64 -10.11 -5.39 -7.99
CA ASN A 64 -9.88 -6.51 -7.07
C ASN A 64 -8.85 -7.56 -7.54
N SER A 65 -8.04 -7.27 -8.58
CA SER A 65 -7.02 -8.23 -9.05
C SER A 65 -5.88 -8.42 -8.04
N ILE A 66 -5.66 -7.47 -7.14
CA ILE A 66 -4.73 -7.57 -6.02
C ILE A 66 -5.54 -7.69 -4.74
N ASN A 67 -5.33 -8.77 -4.01
CA ASN A 67 -5.97 -9.05 -2.72
C ASN A 67 -4.89 -9.37 -1.67
N ALA A 68 -5.31 -9.69 -0.45
CA ALA A 68 -4.39 -9.93 0.67
C ALA A 68 -3.34 -11.03 0.40
N SER A 69 -3.64 -12.07 -0.41
CA SER A 69 -2.67 -13.12 -0.69
C SER A 69 -1.53 -12.68 -1.61
N HIS A 70 -1.67 -11.55 -2.29
CA HIS A 70 -0.64 -10.96 -3.15
C HIS A 70 0.26 -9.97 -2.41
N ILE A 71 -0.12 -9.55 -1.20
CA ILE A 71 0.60 -8.54 -0.43
C ILE A 71 1.59 -9.25 0.48
N VAL A 72 2.89 -9.01 0.26
CA VAL A 72 3.93 -9.51 1.15
C VAL A 72 3.80 -8.80 2.50
N GLY A 73 3.85 -9.55 3.59
CA GLY A 73 3.78 -8.99 4.95
C GLY A 73 4.82 -7.88 5.15
N SER A 74 4.39 -6.76 5.74
CA SER A 74 5.24 -5.58 5.98
C SER A 74 5.73 -4.83 4.73
N SER A 75 5.25 -5.17 3.52
CA SER A 75 5.64 -4.45 2.29
C SER A 75 4.98 -3.06 2.14
N ILE A 76 3.87 -2.82 2.85
CA ILE A 76 3.15 -1.55 2.81
C ILE A 76 3.49 -0.75 4.06
N THR A 77 4.11 0.41 3.87
CA THR A 77 4.44 1.34 4.94
C THR A 77 3.38 2.43 5.09
N ALA A 78 3.27 3.02 6.28
CA ALA A 78 2.22 3.99 6.60
C ALA A 78 2.25 5.24 5.70
N ASP A 79 3.42 5.67 5.21
CA ASP A 79 3.55 6.80 4.28
C ASP A 79 2.96 6.53 2.88
N LYS A 80 2.67 5.25 2.56
CA LYS A 80 1.98 4.86 1.33
C LYS A 80 0.46 4.76 1.49
N LEU A 81 -0.06 4.88 2.71
CA LEU A 81 -1.48 4.75 3.00
C LEU A 81 -2.14 6.12 3.12
N ASN A 82 -2.93 6.47 2.11
CA ASN A 82 -3.88 7.58 2.18
C ASN A 82 -5.29 7.01 2.07
N VAL A 83 -5.96 6.82 3.20
CA VAL A 83 -7.28 6.19 3.31
C VAL A 83 -8.25 7.12 4.00
N ASN A 84 -9.48 7.21 3.49
CA ASN A 84 -10.54 8.01 4.11
C ASN A 84 -11.13 7.30 5.35
N ASN A 85 -11.13 5.97 5.35
CA ASN A 85 -11.64 5.15 6.45
C ASN A 85 -10.80 3.89 6.58
N LEU A 86 -10.37 3.59 7.80
CA LEU A 86 -9.65 2.36 8.14
C LEU A 86 -10.44 1.62 9.23
N ALA A 87 -11.11 0.53 8.84
CA ALA A 87 -11.75 -0.38 9.78
C ALA A 87 -10.76 -1.50 10.15
N ALA A 88 -10.27 -1.49 11.38
CA ALA A 88 -9.37 -2.50 11.91
C ALA A 88 -9.93 -3.07 13.21
N ILE A 89 -9.79 -4.39 13.41
CA ILE A 89 -10.12 -5.04 14.69
C ILE A 89 -9.14 -4.61 15.77
N SER A 90 -7.87 -4.43 15.40
CA SER A 90 -6.79 -3.96 16.28
C SER A 90 -5.73 -3.24 15.46
N ALA A 91 -5.12 -2.23 16.06
CA ALA A 91 -3.99 -1.51 15.47
C ALA A 91 -3.03 -1.06 16.59
N ASN A 92 -1.74 -1.29 16.40
CA ASN A 92 -0.70 -0.65 17.21
C ASN A 92 -0.33 0.66 16.51
N LEU A 93 -0.95 1.74 16.96
CA LEU A 93 -0.70 3.07 16.46
C LEU A 93 0.40 3.71 17.34
N GLY A 94 1.40 4.30 16.70
CA GLY A 94 2.39 5.14 17.38
C GLY A 94 1.79 6.47 17.81
N LYS A 95 2.45 7.57 17.45
CA LYS A 95 1.87 8.91 17.68
C LYS A 95 0.67 9.12 16.75
N VAL A 96 -0.48 9.41 17.34
CA VAL A 96 -1.71 9.75 16.61
C VAL A 96 -1.98 11.24 16.74
N THR A 97 -2.17 11.92 15.61
CA THR A 97 -2.77 13.26 15.56
C THR A 97 -4.16 13.10 15.00
N ALA A 98 -5.17 13.30 15.84
CA ALA A 98 -6.57 13.09 15.49
C ALA A 98 -7.42 14.29 15.95
N GLY A 99 -8.57 14.49 15.31
CA GLY A 99 -9.58 15.43 15.78
C GLY A 99 -10.32 14.87 17.00
N THR A 100 -11.10 13.81 16.80
CA THR A 100 -11.84 13.12 17.85
C THR A 100 -11.35 11.69 18.00
N ILE A 101 -11.13 11.26 19.24
CA ILE A 101 -10.90 9.87 19.59
C ILE A 101 -12.07 9.43 20.47
N THR A 102 -12.81 8.43 20.02
CA THR A 102 -13.91 7.83 20.78
C THR A 102 -13.55 6.38 21.07
N GLY A 103 -13.74 5.96 22.32
CA GLY A 103 -13.50 4.59 22.74
C GLY A 103 -14.17 4.32 24.08
N ASN A 104 -14.41 3.05 24.36
CA ASN A 104 -14.93 2.63 25.67
C ASN A 104 -13.92 2.91 26.80
N THR A 105 -12.63 2.73 26.50
CA THR A 105 -11.53 2.96 27.44
C THR A 105 -10.44 3.75 26.72
N ILE A 106 -9.97 4.83 27.34
CA ILE A 106 -8.80 5.58 26.92
C ILE A 106 -7.84 5.59 28.11
N SER A 107 -6.71 4.92 27.97
CA SER A 107 -5.68 4.85 29.01
C SER A 107 -4.38 5.47 28.50
N GLY A 108 -3.69 6.17 29.40
CA GLY A 108 -2.41 6.79 29.11
C GLY A 108 -1.74 7.23 30.40
N GLY A 109 -0.42 7.40 30.38
CA GLY A 109 0.31 7.92 31.54
C GLY A 109 -0.07 9.36 31.88
N SER A 110 -0.50 10.15 30.88
CA SER A 110 -1.01 11.50 31.05
C SER A 110 -2.16 11.73 30.07
N ILE A 111 -3.26 12.28 30.58
CA ILE A 111 -4.43 12.68 29.79
C ILE A 111 -4.64 14.16 30.08
N ASN A 112 -4.38 15.01 29.09
CA ASN A 112 -4.52 16.45 29.22
C ASN A 112 -5.65 16.90 28.29
N GLY A 113 -6.58 17.66 28.83
CA GLY A 113 -7.66 18.26 28.07
C GLY A 113 -8.15 19.52 28.78
N THR A 114 -8.81 20.40 28.03
CA THR A 114 -9.47 21.58 28.60
C THR A 114 -10.54 21.18 29.61
N THR A 115 -11.22 20.07 29.36
CA THR A 115 -12.24 19.48 30.23
C THR A 115 -12.01 17.98 30.32
N ILE A 116 -12.03 17.45 31.54
CA ILE A 116 -12.05 16.01 31.82
C ILE A 116 -13.26 15.75 32.70
N SER A 117 -14.23 15.01 32.18
CA SER A 117 -15.48 14.71 32.88
C SER A 117 -15.62 13.21 33.05
N GLY A 118 -16.04 12.79 34.24
CA GLY A 118 -16.32 11.40 34.57
C GLY A 118 -17.16 11.35 35.84
N THR A 119 -17.85 10.23 36.05
CA THR A 119 -18.58 9.97 37.30
C THR A 119 -17.65 9.90 38.51
N THR A 120 -16.42 9.42 38.29
CA THR A 120 -15.36 9.36 39.29
C THR A 120 -14.07 9.87 38.68
N ILE A 121 -13.40 10.78 39.39
CA ILE A 121 -12.03 11.22 39.10
C ILE A 121 -11.22 10.90 40.35
N SER A 122 -10.36 9.89 40.25
CA SER A 122 -9.50 9.44 41.35
C SER A 122 -8.04 9.76 41.02
N GLY A 123 -7.32 10.27 42.01
CA GLY A 123 -5.89 10.58 41.91
C GLY A 123 -5.34 10.96 43.27
N GLY A 124 -4.02 10.82 43.47
CA GLY A 124 -3.40 11.14 44.77
C GLY A 124 -3.53 12.61 45.15
N THR A 125 -3.28 13.52 44.21
CA THR A 125 -3.47 14.97 44.41
C THR A 125 -4.36 15.50 43.30
N ILE A 126 -5.43 16.19 43.69
CA ILE A 126 -6.33 16.90 42.78
C ILE A 126 -6.20 18.39 43.08
N LYS A 127 -5.72 19.16 42.09
CA LYS A 127 -5.59 20.62 42.20
C LYS A 127 -6.63 21.27 41.30
N GLY A 128 -7.35 22.24 41.83
CA GLY A 128 -8.26 23.08 41.07
C GLY A 128 -8.29 24.48 41.67
N ALA A 129 -8.54 25.49 40.84
CA ALA A 129 -8.82 26.84 41.33
C ALA A 129 -10.09 26.86 42.20
N ARG A 130 -11.04 25.97 41.90
CA ARG A 130 -12.25 25.69 42.68
C ARG A 130 -12.48 24.17 42.69
N LEU A 131 -12.78 23.62 43.86
CA LEU A 131 -13.20 22.23 44.03
C LEU A 131 -14.50 22.23 44.82
N GLU A 132 -15.55 21.65 44.25
CA GLU A 132 -16.86 21.51 44.89
C GLU A 132 -17.08 20.04 45.26
N GLY A 133 -17.63 19.78 46.44
CA GLY A 133 -17.90 18.44 46.93
C GLY A 133 -19.18 18.38 47.74
N LEU A 134 -19.77 17.18 47.83
CA LEU A 134 -20.91 16.93 48.69
C LEU A 134 -20.45 16.85 50.16
N LEU A 135 -20.97 17.74 51.01
CA LEU A 135 -20.62 17.83 52.44
C LEU A 135 -20.79 16.51 53.21
N ALA A 136 -21.73 15.65 52.78
CA ALA A 136 -21.97 14.35 53.41
C ALA A 136 -20.73 13.43 53.41
N ASN A 137 -19.87 13.54 52.40
CA ASN A 137 -18.71 12.67 52.18
C ASN A 137 -17.37 13.28 52.64
N LEU A 138 -17.37 14.45 53.29
CA LEU A 138 -16.14 14.98 53.88
C LEU A 138 -15.76 14.18 55.14
N PRO A 139 -14.47 13.97 55.43
CA PRO A 139 -14.04 13.45 56.73
C PRO A 139 -14.43 14.44 57.84
N ALA A 140 -14.67 13.94 59.06
CA ALA A 140 -15.26 14.72 60.16
C ALA A 140 -14.50 16.00 60.49
N ASN A 141 -13.18 16.01 60.35
CA ASN A 141 -12.32 17.17 60.58
C ASN A 141 -12.55 18.33 59.58
N LEU A 142 -13.19 18.07 58.43
CA LEU A 142 -13.49 19.07 57.41
C LEU A 142 -14.96 19.51 57.41
N LYS A 143 -15.84 18.84 58.17
CA LYS A 143 -17.26 19.22 58.27
C LYS A 143 -17.51 20.47 59.14
N TYR A 144 -16.50 20.92 59.88
CA TYR A 144 -16.61 22.01 60.85
C TYR A 144 -15.74 23.24 60.52
N LEU A 145 -15.17 23.32 59.30
CA LEU A 145 -14.50 24.55 58.85
C LEU A 145 -15.56 25.54 58.34
N ASN A 146 -15.68 26.68 59.01
CA ASN A 146 -16.51 27.83 58.59
C ASN A 146 -15.86 28.62 57.46
#